data_AF-A0A6A6X699-F1
#
_entry.id   AF-A0A6A6X699-F1
#
_cell.length_a   1.000
_cell.length_b   1.000
_cell.length_c   1.000
_cell.angle_alpha   90.00
_cell.angle_beta   90.00
_cell.angle_gamma   90.00
#
_symmetry.space_group_name_H-M   'P 1'
#
loop_
_entity.id
_entity.type
_entity.pdbx_description
1 polymer ?
#
loop_
_entity_poly.entity_id
_entity_poly.type
_entity_poly.pdbx_seq_one_letter_code
_entity_poly.pdbx_strand_id
1 'polypeptide(L)'
;MAPTGATSTLPATPTASPPLLQPQGTSGFEGDEFSNNLFSDLAPLLTLFGEQVTKQFLSMSMGWADNILLGMGPLGIITTVVSAIRVGGVRKLKALIGRARESPATAEQEILSSTSNNVCELWNGNEIVRQLGKCKTTEFVMFTSQDGEIQLADLPHSVHNGWLKLEGSESFYSSDKAEALSLQSPNIALNMDRAIASDRELGVWTALGVILQFMALIIPAVVTYHWKWQKGTTSIQAYAYPCFLAGSCLVTIGIILCSYVIEATTTETTFVPCDDEQNKKPLKIFRLQIGCTVGDQQFPSCVILNPKDNRIIRTSRLLPGSNKKTLTWAGLSSFLTIVGFICQFVGLRSLHWSATIIQLGVTLFMTGVRSWVRRGLAHDIKSINLNLDVTNLDRLALEIGERCL
;
A
#
# COMPACT_ATOMS: atom_id res chain seq x y z
N MET A 1 60.21 13.80 81.11
CA MET A 1 60.20 12.80 80.01
C MET A 1 59.73 13.48 78.75
N ALA A 2 60.28 13.08 77.59
CA ALA A 2 60.10 13.58 76.23
C ALA A 2 61.11 14.66 75.76
N PRO A 3 62.01 14.29 74.82
CA PRO A 3 62.72 15.22 73.96
C PRO A 3 62.35 15.04 72.47
N THR A 4 62.80 16.00 71.65
CA THR A 4 63.10 15.93 70.19
C THR A 4 61.93 15.76 69.22
N GLY A 5 61.92 16.33 68.02
CA GLY A 5 62.93 17.10 67.27
C GLY A 5 62.37 17.43 65.88
N ALA A 6 62.80 18.55 65.30
CA ALA A 6 62.44 19.02 63.97
C ALA A 6 63.28 18.33 62.87
N THR A 7 62.72 18.08 61.68
CA THR A 7 63.53 17.93 60.47
C THR A 7 62.76 18.29 59.20
N SER A 8 63.46 19.01 58.32
CA SER A 8 63.10 19.64 57.07
C SER A 8 62.86 18.68 55.90
N THR A 9 62.02 19.11 54.95
CA THR A 9 61.72 18.49 53.67
C THR A 9 62.73 18.86 52.57
N LEU A 10 63.14 17.86 51.77
CA LEU A 10 63.68 18.03 50.41
C LEU A 10 63.10 16.91 49.51
N PRO A 11 62.83 17.17 48.22
CA PRO A 11 62.01 16.29 47.38
C PRO A 11 62.86 15.28 46.60
N ALA A 12 62.32 14.07 46.40
CA ALA A 12 62.90 13.03 45.53
C ALA A 12 62.14 12.94 44.19
N THR A 13 62.94 12.81 43.13
CA THR A 13 62.65 12.70 41.69
C THR A 13 61.72 11.52 41.33
N PRO A 14 60.81 11.65 40.33
CA PRO A 14 59.92 10.56 39.94
C PRO A 14 60.59 9.56 39.00
N THR A 15 60.54 8.28 39.37
CA THR A 15 60.90 7.12 38.54
C THR A 15 59.77 6.87 37.53
N ALA A 16 60.06 6.92 36.24
CA ALA A 16 59.10 6.63 35.17
C ALA A 16 58.81 5.11 35.09
N SER A 17 57.54 4.74 35.29
CA SER A 17 57.01 3.40 34.98
C SER A 17 56.82 3.24 33.48
N PRO A 18 57.07 2.05 32.88
CA PRO A 18 56.83 1.84 31.45
C PRO A 18 55.33 1.92 31.16
N PRO A 19 54.93 2.45 29.98
CA PRO A 19 53.53 2.54 29.62
C PRO A 19 52.95 1.12 29.49
N LEU A 20 51.90 0.84 30.25
CA LEU A 20 51.03 -0.30 30.03
C LEU A 20 50.51 -0.20 28.59
N LEU A 21 50.97 -1.12 27.73
CA LEU A 21 50.33 -1.39 26.45
C LEU A 21 48.86 -1.71 26.74
N GLN A 22 47.98 -0.74 26.45
CA GLN A 22 46.56 -1.02 26.34
C GLN A 22 46.40 -2.15 25.31
N PRO A 23 45.57 -3.17 25.57
CA PRO A 23 45.29 -4.18 24.57
C PRO A 23 44.77 -3.45 23.34
N GLN A 24 45.48 -3.58 22.22
CA GLN A 24 45.00 -3.13 20.93
C GLN A 24 43.58 -3.68 20.76
N GLY A 25 42.62 -2.77 20.65
CA GLY A 25 41.25 -3.12 20.34
C GLY A 25 41.28 -4.01 19.10
N THR A 26 40.78 -5.24 19.25
CA THR A 26 40.45 -6.07 18.09
C THR A 26 39.60 -5.21 17.17
N SER A 27 40.12 -4.93 15.98
CA SER A 27 39.46 -4.21 14.89
C SER A 27 38.30 -5.06 14.33
N GLY A 28 37.35 -5.39 15.19
CA GLY A 28 36.06 -5.93 14.81
C GLY A 28 35.17 -4.76 14.41
N PHE A 29 34.44 -4.91 13.31
CA PHE A 29 33.43 -3.96 12.90
C PHE A 29 32.47 -3.64 14.07
N GLU A 30 32.39 -2.38 14.49
CA GLU A 30 31.49 -1.89 15.56
C GLU A 30 30.04 -1.83 15.06
N GLY A 31 29.50 -2.99 14.73
CA GLY A 31 28.20 -3.11 14.09
C GLY A 31 27.04 -2.59 14.92
N ASP A 32 27.15 -2.58 16.25
CA ASP A 32 26.14 -2.02 17.14
C ASP A 32 26.04 -0.49 17.03
N GLU A 33 27.19 0.20 16.93
CA GLU A 33 27.21 1.66 16.71
C GLU A 33 26.71 1.98 15.30
N PHE A 34 27.20 1.26 14.29
CA PHE A 34 26.72 1.39 12.91
C PHE A 34 25.20 1.20 12.81
N SER A 35 24.64 0.14 13.42
CA SER A 35 23.19 -0.12 13.37
C SER A 35 22.37 0.93 14.11
N ASN A 36 22.85 1.45 15.24
CA ASN A 36 22.14 2.49 15.99
C ASN A 36 22.13 3.83 15.24
N ASN A 37 23.27 4.18 14.62
CA ASN A 37 23.40 5.38 13.80
C ASN A 37 22.59 5.25 12.51
N LEU A 38 22.69 4.12 11.80
CA LEU A 38 21.90 3.83 10.61
C LEU A 38 20.40 3.96 10.88
N PHE A 39 19.91 3.43 12.00
CA PHE A 39 18.49 3.52 12.33
C PHE A 39 18.06 4.97 12.59
N SER A 40 18.84 5.72 13.35
CA SER A 40 18.56 7.13 13.67
C SER A 40 18.58 8.01 12.42
N ASP A 41 19.55 7.79 11.54
CA ASP A 41 19.76 8.59 10.33
C ASP A 41 18.77 8.26 9.21
N LEU A 42 18.34 7.00 9.12
CA LEU A 42 17.47 6.52 8.05
C LEU A 42 15.98 6.53 8.45
N ALA A 43 15.65 6.69 9.74
CA ALA A 43 14.26 6.79 10.22
C ALA A 43 13.44 7.90 9.54
N PRO A 44 13.95 9.15 9.34
CA PRO A 44 13.21 10.18 8.61
C PRO A 44 12.91 9.78 7.16
N LEU A 45 13.87 9.18 6.46
CA LEU A 45 13.71 8.73 5.07
C LEU A 45 12.72 7.57 4.95
N LEU A 46 12.82 6.55 5.81
CA LEU A 46 11.86 5.46 5.86
C LEU A 46 10.45 5.94 6.17
N THR A 47 10.32 6.97 7.01
CA THR A 47 9.02 7.53 7.34
C THR A 47 8.43 8.26 6.12
N LEU A 48 9.22 9.09 5.44
CA LEU A 48 8.77 9.85 4.28
C LEU A 48 8.40 8.96 3.09
N PHE A 49 9.28 8.04 2.72
CA PHE A 49 9.01 7.10 1.63
C PHE A 49 7.95 6.07 2.01
N GLY A 50 7.96 5.63 3.27
CA GLY A 50 6.97 4.70 3.78
C GLY A 50 5.54 5.27 3.74
N GLU A 51 5.36 6.57 3.93
CA GLU A 51 4.04 7.18 3.83
C GLU A 51 3.46 7.10 2.40
N GLN A 52 4.22 7.54 1.40
CA GLN A 52 3.72 7.61 0.02
C GLN A 52 3.56 6.23 -0.60
N VAL A 53 4.54 5.34 -0.43
CA VAL A 53 4.49 3.99 -1.00
C VAL A 53 3.35 3.19 -0.38
N THR A 54 3.11 3.33 0.93
CA THR A 54 2.01 2.63 1.60
C THR A 54 0.65 3.17 1.16
N LYS A 55 0.47 4.48 1.00
CA LYS A 55 -0.79 5.04 0.46
C LYS A 55 -1.06 4.58 -0.96
N GLN A 56 -0.06 4.61 -1.83
CA GLN A 56 -0.17 4.12 -3.21
C GLN A 56 -0.52 2.62 -3.25
N PHE A 57 0.05 1.82 -2.36
CA PHE A 57 -0.28 0.41 -2.26
C PHE A 57 -1.75 0.21 -1.82
N LEU A 58 -2.19 0.94 -0.80
CA LEU A 58 -3.55 0.88 -0.26
C LEU A 58 -4.60 1.36 -1.27
N SER A 59 -4.32 2.41 -2.05
CA SER A 59 -5.24 2.96 -3.06
C SER A 59 -5.50 2.00 -4.22
N MET A 60 -4.80 0.88 -4.29
CA MET A 60 -4.97 -0.18 -5.28
C MET A 60 -5.07 -1.57 -4.68
N SER A 61 -5.14 -1.68 -3.35
CA SER A 61 -5.23 -2.96 -2.64
C SER A 61 -6.60 -3.57 -2.89
N MET A 62 -6.63 -4.82 -3.35
CA MET A 62 -7.81 -5.60 -3.65
C MET A 62 -7.64 -7.03 -3.13
N GLY A 63 -8.26 -7.32 -2.00
CA GLY A 63 -8.33 -8.66 -1.44
C GLY A 63 -7.20 -9.08 -0.48
N TRP A 64 -7.34 -10.32 0.00
CA TRP A 64 -6.53 -10.88 1.09
C TRP A 64 -5.04 -11.01 0.80
N ALA A 65 -4.65 -11.29 -0.44
CA ALA A 65 -3.24 -11.44 -0.79
C ALA A 65 -2.48 -10.13 -0.60
N ASP A 66 -3.13 -8.99 -0.90
CA ASP A 66 -2.57 -7.66 -0.67
C ASP A 66 -2.49 -7.32 0.82
N ASN A 67 -3.49 -7.70 1.61
CA ASN A 67 -3.46 -7.53 3.07
C ASN A 67 -2.25 -8.25 3.69
N ILE A 68 -2.00 -9.49 3.27
CA ILE A 68 -0.84 -10.27 3.72
C ILE A 68 0.45 -9.60 3.23
N LEU A 69 0.52 -9.21 1.95
CA LEU A 69 1.71 -8.59 1.37
C LEU A 69 2.08 -7.28 2.08
N LEU A 70 1.10 -6.47 2.48
CA LEU A 70 1.33 -5.24 3.26
C LEU A 70 1.93 -5.53 4.65
N GLY A 71 1.55 -6.65 5.27
CA GLY A 71 2.04 -7.08 6.58
C GLY A 71 3.45 -7.67 6.59
N MET A 72 3.97 -8.09 5.43
CA MET A 72 5.31 -8.67 5.29
C MET A 72 6.37 -7.59 5.09
N GLY A 73 7.44 -7.60 5.90
CA GLY A 73 8.46 -6.54 5.87
C GLY A 73 7.83 -5.14 6.06
N PRO A 74 7.06 -4.91 7.13
CA PRO A 74 6.17 -3.76 7.23
C PRO A 74 6.94 -2.44 7.09
N LEU A 75 6.44 -1.58 6.20
CA LEU A 75 6.86 -0.18 6.04
C LEU A 75 5.62 0.70 6.12
N GLY A 76 5.75 1.91 6.66
CA GLY A 76 4.61 2.83 6.80
C GLY A 76 3.61 2.38 7.88
N ILE A 77 4.09 1.75 8.95
CA ILE A 77 3.27 1.22 10.06
C ILE A 77 2.29 2.28 10.59
N ILE A 78 2.81 3.48 10.89
CA ILE A 78 1.98 4.60 11.36
C ILE A 78 0.98 5.04 10.29
N THR A 79 1.39 5.10 9.02
CA THR A 79 0.52 5.45 7.90
C THR A 79 -0.63 4.47 7.75
N THR A 80 -0.39 3.16 7.87
CA THR A 80 -1.43 2.13 7.82
C THR A 80 -2.39 2.25 9.01
N VAL A 81 -1.88 2.44 10.22
CA VAL A 81 -2.70 2.65 11.43
C VAL A 81 -3.57 3.90 11.30
N VAL A 82 -2.98 5.03 10.89
CA VAL A 82 -3.69 6.29 10.66
C VAL A 82 -4.74 6.10 9.57
N SER A 83 -4.42 5.40 8.48
CA SER A 83 -5.35 5.12 7.40
C SER A 83 -6.55 4.31 7.88
N ALA A 84 -6.32 3.22 8.62
CA ALA A 84 -7.38 2.40 9.21
C ALA A 84 -8.26 3.19 10.20
N ILE A 85 -7.69 4.11 10.98
CA ILE A 85 -8.46 5.01 11.86
C ILE A 85 -9.31 6.00 11.04
N ARG A 86 -8.74 6.55 9.96
CA ARG A 86 -9.41 7.54 9.10
C ARG A 86 -10.65 6.97 8.43
N VAL A 87 -10.56 5.74 7.90
CA VAL A 87 -11.68 5.06 7.22
C VAL A 87 -12.55 4.23 8.16
N GLY A 88 -11.99 3.67 9.24
CA GLY A 88 -12.69 2.82 10.21
C GLY A 88 -13.67 3.57 11.13
N GLY A 89 -13.77 4.90 11.04
CA GLY A 89 -14.85 5.67 11.69
C GLY A 89 -14.69 5.88 13.21
N VAL A 90 -13.52 5.59 13.79
CA VAL A 90 -13.28 5.73 15.24
C VAL A 90 -13.11 7.20 15.62
N ARG A 91 -14.22 7.92 15.85
CA ARG A 91 -14.23 9.38 16.11
C ARG A 91 -13.22 9.85 17.16
N LYS A 92 -13.08 9.14 18.27
CA LYS A 92 -12.12 9.48 19.34
C LYS A 92 -10.66 9.33 18.87
N LEU A 93 -10.33 8.23 18.21
CA LEU A 93 -8.98 8.02 17.66
C LEU A 93 -8.69 8.96 16.50
N LYS A 94 -9.69 9.23 15.66
CA LYS A 94 -9.62 10.20 14.55
C LYS A 94 -9.34 11.61 15.08
N ALA A 95 -9.91 11.98 16.24
CA ALA A 95 -9.59 13.23 16.92
C ALA A 95 -8.17 13.25 17.50
N LEU A 96 -7.72 12.13 18.08
CA LEU A 96 -6.36 12.00 18.65
C LEU A 96 -5.27 12.22 17.60
N ILE A 97 -5.47 11.72 16.37
CA ILE A 97 -4.52 11.93 15.25
C ILE A 97 -4.69 13.29 14.55
N GLY A 98 -5.46 14.21 15.12
CA GLY A 98 -5.68 15.56 14.55
C GLY A 98 -6.61 15.62 13.34
N ARG A 99 -7.33 14.53 13.01
CA ARG A 99 -8.21 14.43 11.83
C ARG A 99 -9.69 14.55 12.17
N ALA A 100 -10.05 15.16 13.31
CA ALA A 100 -11.44 15.23 13.80
C ALA A 100 -12.45 15.79 12.80
N ARG A 101 -12.03 16.75 11.96
CA ARG A 101 -12.88 17.45 10.98
C ARG A 101 -12.68 16.97 9.54
N GLU A 102 -11.93 15.90 9.33
CA GLU A 102 -11.68 15.38 7.99
C GLU A 102 -12.93 14.68 7.43
N SER A 103 -13.29 15.04 6.19
CA SER A 103 -14.42 14.44 5.48
C SER A 103 -14.13 13.00 5.03
N PRO A 104 -15.14 12.12 4.92
CA PRO A 104 -14.96 10.77 4.38
C PRO A 104 -14.40 10.78 2.95
N ALA A 105 -14.82 11.75 2.13
CA ALA A 105 -14.34 11.89 0.75
C ALA A 105 -12.83 12.19 0.68
N THR A 106 -12.30 12.98 1.62
CA THR A 106 -10.86 13.26 1.73
C THR A 106 -10.07 11.99 2.06
N ALA A 107 -10.60 11.13 2.94
CA ALA A 107 -9.97 9.85 3.25
C ALA A 107 -10.06 8.87 2.07
N GLU A 108 -11.22 8.83 1.39
CA GLU A 108 -11.42 8.02 0.18
C GLU A 108 -10.47 8.42 -0.94
N GLN A 109 -10.33 9.73 -1.22
CA GLN A 109 -9.45 10.24 -2.27
C GLN A 109 -8.00 9.77 -2.11
N GLU A 110 -7.50 9.73 -0.88
CA GLU A 110 -6.08 9.50 -0.58
C GLU A 110 -5.71 8.04 -0.31
N ILE A 111 -6.64 7.24 0.23
CA ILE A 111 -6.33 5.90 0.77
C ILE A 111 -7.04 4.78 0.02
N LEU A 112 -8.28 4.99 -0.42
CA LEU A 112 -9.13 3.91 -0.89
C LEU A 112 -8.98 3.70 -2.40
N SER A 113 -9.23 2.46 -2.84
CA SER A 113 -9.38 2.12 -4.25
C SER A 113 -10.73 2.57 -4.83
N SER A 114 -11.70 2.93 -3.97
CA SER A 114 -13.07 3.20 -4.39
C SER A 114 -13.25 4.54 -5.09
N THR A 115 -14.27 4.62 -5.94
CA THR A 115 -14.84 5.90 -6.39
C THR A 115 -16.26 6.04 -5.86
N SER A 116 -16.74 7.28 -5.74
CA SER A 116 -18.07 7.59 -5.24
C SER A 116 -18.64 8.83 -5.91
N ASN A 117 -19.80 9.31 -5.44
CA ASN A 117 -20.33 10.60 -5.88
C ASN A 117 -19.49 11.79 -5.39
N ASN A 118 -18.58 11.58 -4.44
CA ASN A 118 -17.73 12.61 -3.86
C ASN A 118 -16.26 12.46 -4.24
N VAL A 119 -15.88 11.37 -4.91
CA VAL A 119 -14.51 11.12 -5.36
C VAL A 119 -14.54 10.49 -6.74
N CYS A 120 -13.87 11.12 -7.71
CA CYS A 120 -13.76 10.64 -9.07
C CYS A 120 -12.27 10.47 -9.46
N GLU A 121 -12.01 9.71 -10.51
CA GLU A 121 -10.69 9.61 -11.14
C GLU A 121 -10.73 10.34 -12.48
N LEU A 122 -9.70 11.13 -12.77
CA LEU A 122 -9.56 11.89 -14.01
C LEU A 122 -8.15 11.77 -14.57
N TRP A 123 -8.05 11.74 -15.90
CA TRP A 123 -6.80 11.81 -16.63
C TRP A 123 -6.46 13.26 -16.97
N ASN A 124 -5.29 13.74 -16.55
CA ASN A 124 -4.84 15.11 -16.85
C ASN A 124 -3.99 15.23 -18.12
N GLY A 125 -3.76 14.13 -18.86
CA GLY A 125 -2.84 14.08 -19.99
C GLY A 125 -1.53 13.35 -19.69
N ASN A 126 -1.18 13.20 -18.41
CA ASN A 126 0.08 12.62 -17.94
C ASN A 126 -0.12 11.52 -16.89
N GLU A 127 -1.01 11.74 -15.92
CA GLU A 127 -1.30 10.81 -14.83
C GLU A 127 -2.80 10.79 -14.48
N ILE A 128 -3.24 9.72 -13.81
CA ILE A 128 -4.58 9.67 -13.22
C ILE A 128 -4.53 10.37 -11.87
N VAL A 129 -5.38 11.38 -11.72
CA VAL A 129 -5.54 12.13 -10.48
C VAL A 129 -6.90 11.83 -9.89
N ARG A 130 -6.92 11.48 -8.60
CA ARG A 130 -8.16 11.36 -7.82
C ARG A 130 -8.59 12.74 -7.37
N GLN A 131 -9.82 13.12 -7.69
CA GLN A 131 -10.37 14.45 -7.42
C GLN A 131 -11.64 14.37 -6.57
N LEU A 132 -11.85 15.39 -5.73
CA LEU A 132 -13.09 15.52 -4.96
C LEU A 132 -14.22 16.01 -5.87
N GLY A 133 -15.38 15.39 -5.73
CA GLY A 133 -16.60 15.68 -6.48
C GLY A 133 -16.99 14.58 -7.46
N LYS A 134 -18.04 14.86 -8.24
CA LYS A 134 -18.52 14.00 -9.31
C LYS A 134 -18.05 14.54 -10.66
N CYS A 135 -17.56 13.65 -11.51
CA CYS A 135 -17.03 14.00 -12.81
C CYS A 135 -17.82 13.32 -13.93
N LYS A 136 -17.83 13.93 -15.10
CA LYS A 136 -18.56 13.42 -16.28
C LYS A 136 -17.66 12.45 -17.04
N THR A 137 -17.43 11.29 -16.43
CA THR A 137 -16.73 10.17 -17.07
C THR A 137 -17.72 9.03 -17.23
N THR A 138 -17.92 8.56 -18.46
CA THR A 138 -18.85 7.48 -18.79
C THR A 138 -18.09 6.28 -19.31
N GLU A 139 -18.44 5.09 -18.83
CA GLU A 139 -17.85 3.83 -19.25
C GLU A 139 -18.74 3.15 -20.29
N PHE A 140 -18.14 2.72 -21.39
CA PHE A 140 -18.82 2.02 -22.47
C PHE A 140 -18.14 0.70 -22.80
N VAL A 141 -18.97 -0.27 -23.18
CA VAL A 141 -18.56 -1.58 -23.67
C VAL A 141 -19.02 -1.69 -25.11
N MET A 142 -18.06 -2.00 -25.96
CA MET A 142 -18.27 -2.23 -27.37
C MET A 142 -18.13 -3.72 -27.64
N PHE A 143 -19.10 -4.24 -28.36
CA PHE A 143 -19.18 -5.63 -28.74
C PHE A 143 -19.38 -5.73 -30.24
N THR A 144 -18.48 -6.43 -30.93
CA THR A 144 -18.64 -6.69 -32.36
C THR A 144 -19.26 -8.07 -32.56
N SER A 145 -20.41 -8.11 -33.25
CA SER A 145 -21.06 -9.34 -33.67
C SER A 145 -20.24 -10.06 -34.74
N GLN A 146 -20.55 -11.33 -35.00
CA GLN A 146 -19.92 -12.11 -36.08
C GLN A 146 -20.20 -11.51 -37.46
N ASP A 147 -21.35 -10.86 -37.62
CA ASP A 147 -21.77 -10.18 -38.84
C ASP A 147 -21.05 -8.83 -39.07
N GLY A 148 -20.13 -8.44 -38.18
CA GLY A 148 -19.43 -7.15 -38.23
C GLY A 148 -20.20 -5.99 -37.61
N GLU A 149 -21.45 -6.21 -37.19
CA GLU A 149 -22.27 -5.21 -36.50
C GLU A 149 -21.67 -4.84 -35.15
N ILE A 150 -21.47 -3.55 -34.92
CA ILE A 150 -20.90 -3.01 -33.70
C ILE A 150 -22.04 -2.53 -32.80
N GLN A 151 -22.12 -3.11 -31.61
CA GLN A 151 -23.07 -2.71 -30.58
C GLN A 151 -22.34 -2.01 -29.44
N LEU A 152 -22.87 -0.88 -29.00
CA LEU A 152 -22.35 -0.09 -27.89
C LEU A 152 -23.36 -0.11 -26.75
N ALA A 153 -22.90 -0.41 -25.55
CA ALA A 153 -23.74 -0.43 -24.35
C ALA A 153 -22.98 0.15 -23.15
N ASP A 154 -23.74 0.65 -22.17
CA ASP A 154 -23.20 0.95 -20.85
C ASP A 154 -23.03 -0.36 -20.02
N LEU A 155 -22.51 -0.25 -18.81
CA LEU A 155 -22.31 -1.41 -17.93
C LEU A 155 -23.62 -2.19 -17.65
N PRO A 156 -24.75 -1.56 -17.26
CA PRO A 156 -26.02 -2.27 -17.04
C PRO A 156 -26.52 -3.04 -18.26
N HIS A 157 -26.55 -2.40 -19.43
CA HIS A 157 -27.01 -3.05 -20.66
C HIS A 157 -26.05 -4.15 -21.10
N SER A 158 -24.74 -4.00 -20.86
CA SER A 158 -23.75 -5.05 -21.15
C SER A 158 -23.95 -6.31 -20.31
N VAL A 159 -24.31 -6.14 -19.04
CA VAL A 159 -24.67 -7.25 -18.15
C VAL A 159 -25.99 -7.88 -18.57
N HIS A 160 -27.01 -7.05 -18.87
CA HIS A 160 -28.32 -7.50 -19.32
C HIS A 160 -28.24 -8.27 -20.64
N ASN A 161 -27.42 -7.82 -21.59
CA ASN A 161 -27.20 -8.45 -22.89
C ASN A 161 -26.30 -9.70 -22.80
N GLY A 162 -25.82 -10.05 -21.60
CA GLY A 162 -24.98 -11.22 -21.37
C GLY A 162 -23.56 -11.09 -21.91
N TRP A 163 -23.07 -9.88 -22.18
CA TRP A 163 -21.69 -9.66 -22.63
C TRP A 163 -20.69 -9.75 -21.48
N LEU A 164 -21.12 -9.31 -20.29
CA LEU A 164 -20.34 -9.32 -19.06
C LEU A 164 -21.08 -10.09 -17.97
N LYS A 165 -20.34 -10.86 -17.17
CA LYS A 165 -20.82 -11.53 -15.96
C LYS A 165 -19.94 -11.16 -14.78
N LEU A 166 -20.47 -11.30 -13.57
CA LEU A 166 -19.69 -11.11 -12.35
C LEU A 166 -18.74 -12.30 -12.17
N GLU A 167 -17.48 -12.03 -11.85
CA GLU A 167 -16.50 -13.06 -11.52
C GLU A 167 -16.94 -13.84 -10.26
N GLY A 168 -16.86 -15.18 -10.33
CA GLY A 168 -17.18 -16.06 -9.20
C GLY A 168 -18.67 -16.24 -8.89
N SER A 169 -19.58 -15.67 -9.69
CA SER A 169 -21.02 -15.89 -9.57
C SER A 169 -21.58 -16.53 -10.83
N GLU A 170 -22.28 -17.65 -10.70
CA GLU A 170 -23.03 -18.26 -11.81
C GLU A 170 -24.36 -17.57 -12.08
N SER A 171 -24.86 -16.76 -11.13
CA SER A 171 -26.09 -16.00 -11.32
C SER A 171 -25.85 -14.67 -12.02
N PHE A 172 -26.82 -14.26 -12.85
CA PHE A 172 -26.84 -12.95 -13.47
C PHE A 172 -26.83 -11.86 -12.40
N TYR A 173 -25.91 -10.90 -12.57
CA TYR A 173 -25.87 -9.74 -11.70
C TYR A 173 -27.12 -8.88 -11.92
N SER A 174 -27.78 -8.49 -10.83
CA SER A 174 -29.02 -7.70 -10.90
C SER A 174 -28.78 -6.38 -11.65
N SER A 175 -29.62 -6.10 -12.66
CA SER A 175 -29.55 -4.88 -13.46
C SER A 175 -29.62 -3.62 -12.59
N ASP A 176 -30.46 -3.59 -11.56
CA ASP A 176 -30.60 -2.46 -10.64
C ASP A 176 -29.29 -2.12 -9.91
N LYS A 177 -28.51 -3.15 -9.55
CA LYS A 177 -27.19 -2.96 -8.93
C LYS A 177 -26.17 -2.46 -9.95
N ALA A 178 -26.23 -2.93 -11.20
CA ALA A 178 -25.37 -2.43 -12.27
C ALA A 178 -25.70 -0.97 -12.59
N GLU A 179 -26.98 -0.59 -12.59
CA GLU A 179 -27.44 0.78 -12.78
C GLU A 179 -26.88 1.69 -11.69
N ALA A 180 -26.98 1.28 -10.42
CA ALA A 180 -26.39 2.00 -9.30
C ALA A 180 -24.86 2.19 -9.43
N LEU A 181 -24.15 1.20 -9.99
CA LEU A 181 -22.70 1.31 -10.28
C LEU A 181 -22.39 2.30 -11.40
N SER A 182 -23.23 2.33 -12.44
CA SER A 182 -23.08 3.21 -13.62
C SER A 182 -23.37 4.69 -13.32
N LEU A 183 -24.21 4.96 -12.31
CA LEU A 183 -24.51 6.32 -11.86
C LEU A 183 -23.32 6.98 -11.15
N GLN A 184 -22.35 6.20 -10.70
CA GLN A 184 -21.15 6.66 -10.00
C GLN A 184 -19.97 6.75 -10.96
N SER A 185 -18.98 7.58 -10.62
CA SER A 185 -17.78 7.75 -11.45
C SER A 185 -17.04 6.41 -11.62
N PRO A 186 -16.67 5.99 -12.84
CA PRO A 186 -15.95 4.74 -13.07
C PRO A 186 -14.53 4.79 -12.48
N ASN A 187 -13.99 3.62 -12.14
CA ASN A 187 -12.57 3.50 -11.76
C ASN A 187 -11.73 3.41 -13.03
N ILE A 188 -10.81 4.36 -13.21
CA ILE A 188 -9.87 4.37 -14.32
C ILE A 188 -8.59 3.64 -13.90
N ALA A 189 -8.05 3.94 -12.72
CA ALA A 189 -6.78 3.42 -12.24
C ALA A 189 -6.76 1.89 -12.10
N LEU A 190 -7.88 1.30 -11.69
CA LEU A 190 -8.01 -0.16 -11.50
C LEU A 190 -8.11 -0.95 -12.81
N ASN A 191 -8.40 -0.28 -13.93
CA ASN A 191 -8.67 -0.90 -15.22
C ASN A 191 -7.57 -0.67 -16.25
N MET A 192 -6.43 -0.12 -15.83
CA MET A 192 -5.29 0.13 -16.70
C MET A 192 -4.46 -1.12 -16.96
N ASP A 193 -3.58 -1.06 -17.97
CA ASP A 193 -2.65 -2.15 -18.24
C ASP A 193 -1.74 -2.41 -17.05
N ARG A 194 -1.71 -3.67 -16.60
CA ARG A 194 -0.88 -4.11 -15.47
C ARG A 194 -1.01 -3.23 -14.22
N ALA A 195 -2.16 -2.55 -14.05
CA ALA A 195 -2.46 -1.78 -12.84
C ALA A 195 -2.30 -2.67 -11.60
N ILE A 196 -2.83 -3.88 -11.70
CA ILE A 196 -2.78 -4.90 -10.67
C ILE A 196 -2.09 -6.12 -11.28
N ALA A 197 -1.09 -6.65 -10.57
CA ALA A 197 -0.45 -7.92 -10.92
C ALA A 197 -1.50 -9.05 -11.02
N SER A 198 -1.24 -10.02 -11.90
CA SER A 198 -2.08 -11.23 -11.97
C SER A 198 -2.12 -11.93 -10.61
N ASP A 199 -3.23 -12.57 -10.26
CA ASP A 199 -3.39 -13.30 -8.99
C ASP A 199 -2.28 -14.33 -8.74
N ARG A 200 -1.75 -14.94 -9.81
CA ARG A 200 -0.59 -15.85 -9.72
C ARG A 200 0.70 -15.11 -9.38
N GLU A 201 0.96 -14.00 -10.04
CA GLU A 201 2.14 -13.15 -9.77
C GLU A 201 2.06 -12.62 -8.33
N LEU A 202 0.90 -12.11 -7.93
CA LEU A 202 0.65 -11.64 -6.57
C LEU A 202 0.84 -12.76 -5.55
N GLY A 203 0.29 -13.96 -5.80
CA GLY A 203 0.46 -15.12 -4.94
C GLY A 203 1.92 -15.53 -4.74
N VAL A 204 2.74 -15.50 -5.80
CA VAL A 204 4.19 -15.78 -5.72
C VAL A 204 4.91 -14.73 -4.86
N TRP A 205 4.62 -13.44 -5.06
CA TRP A 205 5.22 -12.38 -4.26
C TRP A 205 4.80 -12.43 -2.79
N THR A 206 3.54 -12.78 -2.51
CA THR A 206 3.05 -12.98 -1.15
C THR A 206 3.75 -14.17 -0.49
N ALA A 207 3.89 -15.30 -1.18
CA ALA A 207 4.62 -16.46 -0.67
C ALA A 207 6.09 -16.12 -0.36
N LEU A 208 6.76 -15.41 -1.28
CA LEU A 208 8.13 -14.94 -1.07
C LEU A 208 8.22 -14.01 0.15
N GLY A 209 7.30 -13.07 0.29
CA GLY A 209 7.26 -12.14 1.42
C GLY A 209 7.08 -12.86 2.76
N VAL A 210 6.22 -13.87 2.81
CA VAL A 210 6.05 -14.73 3.99
C VAL A 210 7.35 -15.46 4.33
N ILE A 211 8.02 -16.06 3.35
CA ILE A 211 9.30 -16.74 3.54
C ILE A 211 10.36 -15.77 4.09
N LEU A 212 10.51 -14.59 3.49
CA LEU A 212 11.47 -13.58 3.94
C LEU A 212 11.16 -13.08 5.36
N GLN A 213 9.88 -12.89 5.68
CA GLN A 213 9.45 -12.51 7.02
C GLN A 213 9.80 -13.60 8.05
N PHE A 214 9.54 -14.88 7.75
CA PHE A 214 9.94 -15.99 8.63
C PHE A 214 11.46 -16.05 8.79
N MET A 215 12.23 -15.87 7.72
CA MET A 215 13.69 -15.83 7.78
C MET A 215 14.20 -14.69 8.68
N ALA A 216 13.60 -13.51 8.59
CA ALA A 216 13.93 -12.37 9.46
C ALA A 216 13.64 -12.63 10.94
N LEU A 217 12.71 -13.54 11.26
CA LEU A 217 12.41 -13.97 12.64
C LEU A 217 13.34 -15.09 13.11
N ILE A 218 13.65 -16.06 12.25
CA ILE A 218 14.44 -17.25 12.61
C ILE A 218 15.93 -16.92 12.75
N ILE A 219 16.51 -16.10 11.86
CA ILE A 219 17.95 -15.82 11.89
C ILE A 219 18.38 -15.19 13.23
N PRO A 220 17.70 -14.16 13.77
CA PRO A 220 18.00 -13.64 15.11
C PRO A 220 17.90 -14.70 16.21
N ALA A 221 17.00 -15.68 16.09
CA ALA A 221 16.89 -16.79 17.02
C ALA A 221 18.13 -17.67 17.02
N VAL A 222 18.58 -18.06 15.81
CA VAL A 222 19.78 -18.88 15.61
C VAL A 222 21.02 -18.15 16.10
N VAL A 223 21.15 -16.86 15.78
CA VAL A 223 22.25 -16.01 16.24
C VAL A 223 22.29 -15.95 17.77
N THR A 224 21.13 -15.79 18.42
CA THR A 224 21.04 -15.64 19.88
C THR A 224 21.26 -16.96 20.62
N TYR A 225 20.60 -18.05 20.20
CA TYR A 225 20.58 -19.30 20.97
C TYR A 225 21.61 -20.32 20.52
N HIS A 226 21.88 -20.42 19.21
CA HIS A 226 22.77 -21.44 18.65
C HIS A 226 24.20 -20.93 18.52
N TRP A 227 24.40 -19.79 17.86
CA TRP A 227 25.75 -19.22 17.67
C TRP A 227 26.24 -18.36 18.82
N LYS A 228 25.33 -17.91 19.70
CA LYS A 228 25.64 -17.13 20.91
C LYS A 228 26.53 -15.92 20.62
N TRP A 229 26.29 -15.24 19.50
CA TRP A 229 27.03 -14.02 19.18
C TRP A 229 26.79 -12.97 20.25
N GLN A 230 27.87 -12.34 20.71
CA GLN A 230 27.82 -11.32 21.74
C GLN A 230 27.49 -9.97 21.11
N LYS A 231 26.82 -9.12 21.90
CA LYS A 231 26.54 -7.74 21.52
C LYS A 231 27.64 -6.85 22.13
N GLY A 232 28.60 -6.44 21.31
CA GLY A 232 29.84 -5.81 21.79
C GLY A 232 30.56 -6.72 22.81
N THR A 233 30.74 -6.22 24.03
CA THR A 233 31.35 -6.96 25.15
C THR A 233 30.34 -7.65 26.07
N THR A 234 29.03 -7.54 25.79
CA THR A 234 27.95 -8.02 26.66
C THR A 234 27.16 -9.17 26.05
N SER A 235 26.68 -10.09 26.89
CA SER A 235 25.74 -11.14 26.46
C SER A 235 24.37 -10.53 26.13
N ILE A 236 23.73 -11.02 25.07
CA ILE A 236 22.35 -10.64 24.69
C ILE A 236 21.40 -10.90 25.87
N GLN A 237 20.53 -9.92 26.14
CA GLN A 237 19.54 -10.01 27.21
C GLN A 237 18.49 -11.11 26.90
N ALA A 238 18.13 -11.92 27.89
CA ALA A 238 17.22 -13.06 27.69
C ALA A 238 15.82 -12.65 27.18
N TYR A 239 15.37 -11.42 27.48
CA TYR A 239 14.08 -10.90 27.03
C TYR A 239 14.10 -10.35 25.59
N ALA A 240 15.28 -10.14 25.00
CA ALA A 240 15.45 -9.43 23.73
C ALA A 240 14.75 -10.16 22.57
N TYR A 241 15.08 -11.43 22.37
CA TYR A 241 14.49 -12.23 21.29
C TYR A 241 12.99 -12.49 21.49
N PRO A 242 12.50 -12.92 22.68
CA PRO A 242 11.07 -13.11 22.90
C PRO A 242 10.23 -11.84 22.66
N CYS A 243 10.70 -10.66 23.09
CA CYS A 243 9.97 -9.40 22.82
C CYS A 243 10.07 -9.00 21.34
N PHE A 244 11.22 -9.20 20.69
CA PHE A 244 11.33 -8.97 19.24
C PHE A 244 10.36 -9.86 18.44
N LEU A 245 10.30 -11.16 18.75
CA LEU A 245 9.42 -12.11 18.09
C LEU A 245 7.94 -11.76 18.33
N ALA A 246 7.56 -11.57 19.61
CA ALA A 246 6.19 -11.22 19.97
C ALA A 246 5.77 -9.88 19.32
N GLY A 247 6.63 -8.86 19.41
CA GLY A 247 6.40 -7.57 18.79
C GLY A 247 6.23 -7.67 17.27
N SER A 248 7.13 -8.39 16.58
CA SER A 248 7.06 -8.57 15.13
C SER A 248 5.78 -9.30 14.70
N CYS A 249 5.37 -10.34 15.42
CA CYS A 249 4.11 -11.03 15.16
C CYS A 249 2.90 -10.09 15.35
N LEU A 250 2.88 -9.31 16.44
CA LEU A 250 1.81 -8.35 16.71
C LEU A 250 1.74 -7.25 15.65
N VAL A 251 2.88 -6.74 15.17
CA VAL A 251 2.93 -5.76 14.07
C VAL A 251 2.43 -6.37 12.78
N THR A 252 2.93 -7.54 12.39
CA THR A 252 2.51 -8.18 11.14
C THR A 252 1.01 -8.47 11.14
N ILE A 253 0.48 -9.09 12.20
CA ILE A 253 -0.97 -9.36 12.34
C ILE A 253 -1.74 -8.05 12.40
N GLY A 254 -1.26 -7.07 13.16
CA GLY A 254 -1.88 -5.76 13.30
C GLY A 254 -2.02 -5.02 11.96
N ILE A 255 -0.97 -5.01 11.14
CA ILE A 255 -0.98 -4.41 9.81
C ILE A 255 -1.91 -5.15 8.85
N ILE A 256 -1.92 -6.48 8.86
CA ILE A 256 -2.87 -7.27 8.06
C ILE A 256 -4.32 -6.92 8.44
N LEU A 257 -4.60 -6.82 9.74
CA LEU A 257 -5.93 -6.44 10.24
C LEU A 257 -6.29 -4.99 9.91
N CYS A 258 -5.33 -4.06 9.98
CA CYS A 258 -5.55 -2.67 9.57
C CYS A 258 -5.85 -2.58 8.07
N SER A 259 -5.12 -3.33 7.24
CA SER A 259 -5.36 -3.43 5.79
C SER A 259 -6.76 -3.99 5.51
N TYR A 260 -7.12 -5.08 6.18
CA TYR A 260 -8.45 -5.67 6.07
C TYR A 260 -9.57 -4.71 6.50
N VAL A 261 -9.35 -3.89 7.53
CA VAL A 261 -10.31 -2.85 7.92
C VAL A 261 -10.52 -1.83 6.80
N ILE A 262 -9.45 -1.44 6.10
CA ILE A 262 -9.50 -0.50 4.98
C ILE A 262 -10.27 -1.14 3.82
N GLU A 263 -9.91 -2.36 3.43
CA GLU A 263 -10.60 -3.13 2.38
C GLU A 263 -12.09 -3.35 2.70
N ALA A 264 -12.42 -3.68 3.96
CA ALA A 264 -13.81 -3.92 4.37
C ALA A 264 -14.71 -2.68 4.32
N THR A 265 -14.16 -1.49 4.03
CA THR A 265 -14.96 -0.28 3.75
C THR A 265 -15.38 -0.15 2.29
N THR A 266 -14.82 -0.97 1.40
CA THR A 266 -15.09 -0.95 -0.03
C THR A 266 -15.67 -2.28 -0.52
N THR A 267 -16.61 -2.20 -1.46
CA THR A 267 -17.14 -3.35 -2.19
C THR A 267 -16.44 -3.38 -3.54
N GLU A 268 -15.73 -4.47 -3.79
CA GLU A 268 -15.06 -4.71 -5.06
C GLU A 268 -15.90 -5.66 -5.90
N THR A 269 -16.12 -5.30 -7.16
CA THR A 269 -16.83 -6.13 -8.13
C THR A 269 -16.03 -6.19 -9.42
N THR A 270 -15.77 -7.40 -9.88
CA THR A 270 -15.06 -7.67 -11.13
C THR A 270 -16.04 -8.25 -12.15
N PHE A 271 -16.15 -7.60 -13.30
CA PHE A 271 -16.92 -8.07 -14.44
C PHE A 271 -15.97 -8.68 -15.47
N VAL A 272 -16.23 -9.94 -15.83
CA VAL A 272 -15.48 -10.70 -16.83
C VAL A 272 -16.34 -10.93 -18.06
N PRO A 273 -15.76 -11.06 -19.26
CA PRO A 273 -16.51 -11.40 -20.45
C PRO A 273 -17.19 -12.77 -20.27
N CYS A 274 -18.38 -12.93 -20.83
CA CYS A 274 -18.98 -14.25 -20.99
C CYS A 274 -18.22 -15.01 -22.09
N ASP A 275 -17.31 -15.89 -21.67
CA ASP A 275 -16.67 -16.86 -22.56
C ASP A 275 -17.66 -17.96 -22.94
N ASP A 276 -18.56 -17.66 -23.87
CA ASP A 276 -19.37 -18.68 -24.53
C ASP A 276 -18.59 -19.19 -25.75
N GLU A 277 -18.33 -20.50 -25.84
CA GLU A 277 -17.48 -21.15 -26.88
C GLU A 277 -17.93 -20.81 -28.32
N GLN A 278 -19.20 -20.43 -28.51
CA GLN A 278 -19.76 -20.00 -29.80
C GLN A 278 -19.58 -18.50 -30.10
N ASN A 279 -19.17 -17.67 -29.13
CA ASN A 279 -19.09 -16.22 -29.21
C ASN A 279 -17.78 -15.67 -28.64
N LYS A 280 -16.62 -16.05 -29.23
CA LYS A 280 -15.35 -15.31 -29.06
C LYS A 280 -15.44 -13.94 -29.74
N LYS A 281 -16.31 -13.07 -29.23
CA LYS A 281 -16.56 -11.75 -29.78
C LYS A 281 -15.56 -10.76 -29.21
N PRO A 282 -14.99 -9.86 -30.02
CA PRO A 282 -14.05 -8.88 -29.53
C PRO A 282 -14.82 -7.84 -28.71
N LEU A 283 -14.65 -7.90 -27.40
CA LEU A 283 -15.16 -6.92 -26.45
C LEU A 283 -14.07 -5.86 -26.21
N LYS A 284 -14.36 -4.61 -26.55
CA LYS A 284 -13.50 -3.46 -26.27
C LYS A 284 -14.17 -2.60 -25.20
N ILE A 285 -13.41 -2.15 -24.20
CA ILE A 285 -13.91 -1.26 -23.14
C ILE A 285 -13.21 0.08 -23.29
N PHE A 286 -13.98 1.16 -23.19
CA PHE A 286 -13.43 2.51 -23.21
C PHE A 286 -14.21 3.45 -22.31
N ARG A 287 -13.54 4.48 -21.82
CA ARG A 287 -14.12 5.51 -20.95
C ARG A 287 -14.03 6.85 -21.64
N LEU A 288 -15.15 7.54 -21.77
CA LEU A 288 -15.21 8.89 -22.27
C LEU A 288 -15.14 9.85 -21.10
N GLN A 289 -14.06 10.63 -21.02
CA GLN A 289 -13.92 11.74 -20.09
C GLN A 289 -14.27 13.03 -20.80
N ILE A 290 -15.25 13.77 -20.28
CA ILE A 290 -15.56 15.12 -20.74
C ILE A 290 -14.65 16.10 -20.01
N GLY A 291 -14.01 16.99 -20.76
CA GLY A 291 -13.09 17.97 -20.24
C GLY A 291 -13.72 18.84 -19.15
N CYS A 292 -12.96 19.07 -18.09
CA CYS A 292 -13.40 19.84 -16.94
C CYS A 292 -12.22 20.54 -16.26
N THR A 293 -12.52 21.57 -15.47
CA THR A 293 -11.54 22.26 -14.64
C THR A 293 -11.91 22.04 -13.19
N VAL A 294 -10.96 21.55 -12.39
CA VAL A 294 -11.15 21.33 -10.94
C VAL A 294 -10.02 22.05 -10.21
N GLY A 295 -10.38 23.13 -9.49
CA GLY A 295 -9.38 24.04 -8.94
C GLY A 295 -8.54 24.66 -10.05
N ASP A 296 -7.22 24.52 -9.94
CA ASP A 296 -6.25 25.04 -10.91
C ASP A 296 -5.83 24.01 -11.98
N GLN A 297 -6.35 22.78 -11.91
CA GLN A 297 -6.04 21.72 -12.87
C GLN A 297 -7.08 21.67 -13.99
N GLN A 298 -6.60 21.60 -15.23
CA GLN A 298 -7.41 21.39 -16.42
C GLN A 298 -7.30 19.94 -16.88
N PHE A 299 -8.45 19.30 -17.06
CA PHE A 299 -8.56 17.93 -17.53
C PHE A 299 -9.11 17.95 -18.96
N PRO A 300 -8.38 17.39 -19.96
CA PRO A 300 -8.84 17.40 -21.34
C PRO A 300 -10.01 16.44 -21.55
N SER A 301 -10.80 16.72 -22.58
CA SER A 301 -11.74 15.75 -23.14
C SER A 301 -10.94 14.64 -23.82
N CYS A 302 -11.14 13.39 -23.42
CA CYS A 302 -10.41 12.27 -24.00
C CYS A 302 -11.18 10.95 -23.92
N VAL A 303 -10.81 10.01 -24.80
CA VAL A 303 -11.21 8.61 -24.70
C VAL A 303 -10.06 7.82 -24.11
N ILE A 304 -10.31 7.15 -22.99
CA ILE A 304 -9.36 6.28 -22.30
C ILE A 304 -9.70 4.85 -22.66
N LEU A 305 -8.79 4.19 -23.39
CA LEU A 305 -9.01 2.84 -23.89
C LEU A 305 -8.46 1.81 -22.89
N ASN A 306 -9.21 0.75 -22.63
CA ASN A 306 -8.62 -0.43 -22.00
C ASN A 306 -7.61 -1.07 -22.97
N PRO A 307 -6.55 -1.71 -22.43
CA PRO A 307 -5.64 -2.52 -23.22
C PRO A 307 -6.38 -3.63 -23.98
N LYS A 308 -5.89 -4.00 -25.17
CA LYS A 308 -6.55 -5.00 -26.04
C LYS A 308 -6.74 -6.37 -25.37
N ASP A 309 -5.85 -6.71 -24.45
CA ASP A 309 -5.88 -7.98 -23.72
C ASP A 309 -6.68 -7.90 -22.41
N ASN A 310 -7.01 -6.69 -21.93
CA ASN A 310 -7.77 -6.49 -20.70
C ASN A 310 -9.24 -6.21 -20.98
N ARG A 311 -10.03 -7.29 -21.02
CA ARG A 311 -11.48 -7.27 -21.24
C ARG A 311 -12.29 -7.26 -19.93
N ILE A 312 -11.62 -7.01 -18.81
CA ILE A 312 -12.20 -7.07 -17.47
C ILE A 312 -12.51 -5.65 -17.01
N ILE A 313 -13.64 -5.47 -16.32
CA ILE A 313 -13.98 -4.22 -15.63
C ILE A 313 -13.95 -4.47 -14.13
N ARG A 314 -13.04 -3.80 -13.44
CA ARG A 314 -12.93 -3.77 -11.99
C ARG A 314 -13.51 -2.48 -11.45
N THR A 315 -14.43 -2.59 -10.51
CA THR A 315 -14.99 -1.43 -9.82
C THR A 315 -14.86 -1.60 -8.32
N SER A 316 -14.48 -0.53 -7.63
CA SER A 316 -14.46 -0.46 -6.17
C SER A 316 -15.37 0.69 -5.73
N ARG A 317 -16.31 0.42 -4.82
CA ARG A 317 -17.27 1.41 -4.31
C ARG A 317 -17.29 1.44 -2.80
N LEU A 318 -17.42 2.63 -2.23
CA LEU A 318 -17.53 2.78 -0.78
C LEU A 318 -18.84 2.16 -0.26
N LEU A 319 -18.78 1.34 0.78
CA LEU A 319 -19.99 0.86 1.45
C LEU A 319 -20.67 2.00 2.21
N PRO A 320 -21.97 2.26 1.97
CA PRO A 320 -22.70 3.25 2.74
C PRO A 320 -22.96 2.74 4.16
N GLY A 321 -22.29 3.33 5.15
CA GLY A 321 -22.60 3.17 6.57
C GLY A 321 -21.46 2.59 7.41
N SER A 322 -21.26 3.18 8.59
CA SER A 322 -20.26 2.72 9.56
C SER A 322 -20.72 1.42 10.22
N ASN A 323 -20.15 0.28 9.81
CA ASN A 323 -20.38 -0.98 10.50
C ASN A 323 -19.69 -0.96 11.88
N LYS A 324 -20.45 -1.26 12.95
CA LYS A 324 -19.91 -1.36 14.32
C LYS A 324 -18.74 -2.35 14.39
N LYS A 325 -18.75 -3.40 13.56
CA LYS A 325 -17.65 -4.36 13.46
C LYS A 325 -16.37 -3.67 12.95
N THR A 326 -16.44 -2.94 11.84
CA THR A 326 -15.29 -2.22 11.26
C THR A 326 -14.70 -1.23 12.26
N LEU A 327 -15.55 -0.52 13.01
CA LEU A 327 -15.15 0.37 14.10
C LEU A 327 -14.34 -0.36 15.18
N THR A 328 -14.83 -1.50 15.68
CA THR A 328 -14.13 -2.27 16.72
C THR A 328 -12.81 -2.86 16.20
N TRP A 329 -12.80 -3.37 14.97
CA TRP A 329 -11.60 -3.91 14.34
C TRP A 329 -10.55 -2.84 14.06
N ALA A 330 -10.95 -1.63 13.66
CA ALA A 330 -10.04 -0.50 13.47
C ALA A 330 -9.32 -0.12 14.77
N GLY A 331 -10.07 -0.02 15.88
CA GLY A 331 -9.49 0.28 17.19
C GLY A 331 -8.56 -0.82 17.70
N LEU A 332 -9.01 -2.09 17.61
CA LEU A 332 -8.24 -3.25 18.07
C LEU A 332 -6.94 -3.43 17.26
N SER A 333 -7.02 -3.37 15.93
CA SER A 333 -5.85 -3.50 15.05
C SER A 333 -4.84 -2.37 15.25
N SER A 334 -5.31 -1.13 15.42
CA SER A 334 -4.45 0.02 15.75
C SER A 334 -3.71 -0.19 17.07
N PHE A 335 -4.42 -0.62 18.12
CA PHE A 335 -3.82 -0.90 19.43
C PHE A 335 -2.78 -2.03 19.34
N LEU A 336 -3.14 -3.15 18.68
CA LEU A 336 -2.26 -4.30 18.50
C LEU A 336 -0.96 -3.91 17.79
N THR A 337 -1.07 -3.11 16.73
CA THR A 337 0.07 -2.65 15.92
C THR A 337 0.99 -1.73 16.71
N ILE A 338 0.43 -0.77 17.47
CA ILE A 338 1.24 0.17 18.27
C ILE A 338 1.97 -0.55 19.40
N VAL A 339 1.29 -1.45 20.13
CA VAL A 339 1.91 -2.25 21.19
C VAL A 339 2.98 -3.17 20.62
N GLY A 340 2.67 -3.83 19.50
CA GLY A 340 3.63 -4.68 18.78
C GLY A 340 4.87 -3.90 18.37
N PHE A 341 4.69 -2.71 17.81
CA PHE A 341 5.78 -1.85 17.36
C PHE A 341 6.70 -1.48 18.53
N ILE A 342 6.14 -1.06 19.67
CA ILE A 342 6.95 -0.73 20.85
C ILE A 342 7.75 -1.95 21.35
N CYS A 343 7.13 -3.13 21.48
CA CYS A 343 7.88 -4.33 21.91
C CYS A 343 8.92 -4.77 20.88
N GLN A 344 8.59 -4.71 19.58
CA GLN A 344 9.54 -5.03 18.52
C GLN A 344 10.78 -4.15 18.60
N PHE A 345 10.62 -2.84 18.81
CA PHE A 345 11.72 -1.89 18.95
C PHE A 345 12.59 -2.14 20.18
N VAL A 346 11.95 -2.40 21.33
CA VAL A 346 12.67 -2.74 22.58
C VAL A 346 13.47 -4.02 22.40
N GLY A 347 12.89 -5.05 21.78
CA GLY A 347 13.57 -6.30 21.49
C GLY A 347 14.74 -6.11 20.52
N LEU A 348 14.51 -5.43 19.40
CA LEU A 348 15.51 -5.18 18.36
C LEU A 348 16.73 -4.42 18.91
N ARG A 349 16.50 -3.41 19.76
CA ARG A 349 17.58 -2.63 20.39
C ARG A 349 18.47 -3.49 21.29
N SER A 350 17.94 -4.59 21.85
CA SER A 350 18.70 -5.49 22.73
C SER A 350 19.30 -6.70 22.00
N LEU A 351 19.01 -6.89 20.71
CA LEU A 351 19.59 -7.95 19.88
C LEU A 351 20.93 -7.52 19.26
N HIS A 352 21.63 -8.51 18.68
CA HIS A 352 22.81 -8.26 17.85
C HIS A 352 22.43 -7.43 16.62
N TRP A 353 23.27 -6.47 16.23
CA TRP A 353 23.04 -5.53 15.12
C TRP A 353 22.61 -6.19 13.80
N SER A 354 23.04 -7.44 13.54
CA SER A 354 22.65 -8.18 12.35
C SER A 354 21.13 -8.35 12.22
N ALA A 355 20.40 -8.45 13.34
CA ALA A 355 18.94 -8.55 13.34
C ALA A 355 18.30 -7.29 12.73
N THR A 356 18.80 -6.10 13.09
CA THR A 356 18.35 -4.83 12.52
C THR A 356 18.62 -4.74 11.02
N ILE A 357 19.82 -5.14 10.58
CA ILE A 357 20.19 -5.11 9.15
C ILE A 357 19.35 -6.07 8.33
N ILE A 358 19.10 -7.29 8.84
CA ILE A 358 18.22 -8.26 8.16
C ILE A 358 16.80 -7.73 8.08
N GLN A 359 16.26 -7.20 9.19
CA GLN A 359 14.91 -6.63 9.22
C GLN A 359 14.77 -5.47 8.23
N LEU A 360 15.76 -4.56 8.21
CA LEU A 360 15.78 -3.43 7.28
C LEU A 360 15.88 -3.91 5.83
N GLY A 361 16.74 -4.88 5.54
CA GLY A 361 16.89 -5.46 4.21
C GLY A 361 15.60 -6.10 3.70
N VAL A 362 14.91 -6.87 4.55
CA VAL A 362 13.59 -7.44 4.22
C VAL A 362 12.55 -6.35 4.01
N THR A 363 12.49 -5.32 4.86
CA THR A 363 11.57 -4.20 4.67
C THR A 363 11.82 -3.45 3.35
N LEU A 364 13.07 -3.16 2.99
CA LEU A 364 13.42 -2.47 1.74
C LEU A 364 13.09 -3.34 0.51
N PHE A 365 13.45 -4.63 0.55
CA PHE A 365 13.12 -5.57 -0.51
C PHE A 365 11.60 -5.68 -0.71
N MET A 366 10.85 -5.88 0.38
CA MET A 366 9.39 -5.95 0.31
C MET A 366 8.75 -4.64 -0.12
N THR A 367 9.39 -3.50 0.13
CA THR A 367 8.94 -2.20 -0.40
C THR A 367 9.07 -2.17 -1.92
N GLY A 368 10.20 -2.63 -2.46
CA GLY A 368 10.39 -2.79 -3.90
C GLY A 368 9.38 -3.75 -4.54
N VAL A 369 9.09 -4.89 -3.89
CA VAL A 369 8.05 -5.83 -4.34
C VAL A 369 6.67 -5.16 -4.37
N ARG A 370 6.29 -4.42 -3.32
CA ARG A 370 5.01 -3.68 -3.26
C ARG A 370 4.91 -2.63 -4.37
N SER A 371 5.98 -1.91 -4.67
CA SER A 371 6.03 -0.98 -5.81
C SER A 371 5.95 -1.71 -7.15
N TRP A 372 6.59 -2.87 -7.29
CA TRP A 372 6.57 -3.67 -8.52
C TRP A 372 5.19 -4.24 -8.84
N VAL A 373 4.48 -4.76 -7.84
CA VAL A 373 3.11 -5.27 -7.96
C VAL A 373 2.13 -4.18 -8.46
N ARG A 374 2.48 -2.89 -8.29
CA ARG A 374 1.69 -1.71 -8.69
C ARG A 374 2.35 -0.85 -9.78
N ARG A 375 3.28 -1.42 -10.55
CA ARG A 375 4.04 -0.71 -11.60
C ARG A 375 3.16 -0.11 -12.71
N GLY A 376 1.93 -0.59 -12.91
CA GLY A 376 1.05 -0.12 -13.98
C GLY A 376 0.67 1.36 -13.91
N LEU A 377 0.77 2.01 -12.75
CA LEU A 377 0.55 3.45 -12.61
C LEU A 377 1.56 4.31 -13.39
N ALA A 378 2.74 3.78 -13.69
CA ALA A 378 3.80 4.50 -14.39
C ALA A 378 3.85 4.23 -15.90
N HIS A 379 2.93 3.43 -16.45
CA HIS A 379 2.88 3.11 -17.88
C HIS A 379 1.98 4.07 -18.66
N ASP A 380 2.38 4.33 -19.91
CA ASP A 380 1.68 5.24 -20.81
C ASP A 380 0.23 4.80 -21.04
N ILE A 381 -0.69 5.70 -20.73
CA ILE A 381 -2.10 5.50 -20.98
C ILE A 381 -2.36 5.72 -22.47
N LYS A 382 -2.99 4.73 -23.11
CA LYS A 382 -3.55 4.92 -24.44
C LYS A 382 -4.82 5.78 -24.35
N SER A 383 -4.61 7.08 -24.31
CA SER A 383 -5.66 8.09 -24.38
C SER A 383 -5.69 8.72 -25.77
N ILE A 384 -6.90 8.95 -26.29
CA ILE A 384 -7.13 9.71 -27.51
C ILE A 384 -7.71 11.05 -27.07
N ASN A 385 -6.93 12.11 -27.20
CA ASN A 385 -7.42 13.46 -26.92
C ASN A 385 -8.46 13.84 -27.97
N LEU A 386 -9.59 14.34 -27.47
CA LEU A 386 -10.69 14.85 -28.26
C LEU A 386 -10.56 16.37 -28.29
N ASN A 387 -10.31 16.92 -29.48
CA ASN A 387 -10.29 18.38 -29.65
C ASN A 387 -11.71 18.87 -29.91
N LEU A 388 -12.57 18.73 -28.91
CA LEU A 388 -14.00 18.96 -29.05
C LEU A 388 -14.52 19.92 -27.99
N ASP A 389 -15.22 20.92 -28.50
CA ASP A 389 -16.20 21.69 -27.73
C ASP A 389 -17.43 20.79 -27.55
N VAL A 390 -17.88 20.59 -26.30
CA VAL A 390 -18.87 19.57 -25.89
C VAL A 390 -20.27 19.81 -26.49
N THR A 391 -20.43 20.88 -27.26
CA THR A 391 -21.67 21.34 -27.89
C THR A 391 -22.10 20.54 -29.11
N ASN A 392 -21.23 19.73 -29.73
CA ASN A 392 -21.60 18.92 -30.91
C ASN A 392 -21.39 17.42 -30.69
N LEU A 393 -22.43 16.77 -30.16
CA LEU A 393 -22.48 15.32 -29.89
C LEU A 393 -22.31 14.47 -31.15
N ASP A 394 -22.79 14.93 -32.31
CA ASP A 394 -22.68 14.19 -33.57
C ASP A 394 -21.23 14.13 -34.05
N ARG A 395 -20.49 15.24 -33.92
CA ARG A 395 -19.06 15.31 -34.25
C ARG A 395 -18.22 14.45 -33.30
N LEU A 396 -18.58 14.42 -32.01
CA LEU A 396 -17.97 13.53 -31.02
C LEU A 396 -18.19 12.06 -31.38
N ALA A 397 -19.41 11.67 -31.76
CA ALA A 397 -19.72 10.31 -32.18
C ALA A 397 -18.92 9.90 -33.43
N LEU A 398 -18.77 10.83 -34.40
CA LEU A 398 -18.02 10.59 -35.62
C LEU A 398 -16.51 10.43 -35.35
N GLU A 399 -15.92 11.26 -34.49
CA GLU A 399 -14.50 11.16 -34.12
C GLU A 399 -14.20 9.91 -33.27
N ILE A 400 -15.12 9.50 -32.39
CA ILE A 400 -15.03 8.21 -31.69
C ILE A 400 -15.12 7.07 -32.71
N GLY A 401 -16.02 7.18 -33.68
CA GLY A 401 -16.17 6.22 -34.76
C GLY A 401 -14.89 6.03 -35.57
N GLU A 402 -14.28 7.12 -36.05
CA GLU A 402 -13.07 7.05 -36.87
C GLU A 402 -11.83 6.58 -36.11
N ARG A 403 -11.74 6.86 -34.80
CA ARG A 403 -10.51 6.61 -34.02
C ARG A 403 -10.56 5.36 -33.13
N CYS A 404 -11.74 4.88 -32.75
CA CYS A 404 -11.91 3.77 -31.81
C CYS A 404 -12.49 2.50 -32.44
N LEU A 405 -13.33 2.63 -33.47
CA LEU A 405 -13.88 1.52 -34.26
C LEU A 405 -12.83 1.06 -35.26
#